data_AF-A0A2T4LJN3-F1
#
_entry.id   AF-A0A2T4LJN3-F1
#
_cell.length_a   1.000
_cell.length_b   1.000
_cell.length_c   1.000
_cell.angle_alpha   90.00
_cell.angle_beta   90.00
_cell.angle_gamma   90.00
#
_symmetry.space_group_name_H-M   'P 1'
#
loop_
_entity.id
_entity.type
_entity.pdbx_description
1 polymer ?
#
loop_
_entity_poly.entity_id
_entity_poly.type
_entity_poly.pdbx_seq_one_letter_code
_entity_poly.pdbx_strand_id
1 'polypeptide(L)'
;DLGATDYQVLSKVMLPRLFPGILAGFFMALTYSLDDFTVSFFVTGTGFSVLSVEVYAMARKGISMEINAISTLLFVIIIVGVIGYYIVQNIVTRNHHRKRGMES
;
A
#
# COMPACT_ATOMS: atom_id res chain seq x y z
N ASP A 1 -26.60 5.38 -39.41
CA ASP A 1 -25.71 4.37 -38.85
C ASP A 1 -24.36 4.51 -39.53
N LEU A 2 -23.37 5.07 -38.83
CA LEU A 2 -22.13 5.57 -39.45
C LEU A 2 -21.12 4.43 -39.69
N GLY A 3 -21.50 3.35 -40.37
CA GLY A 3 -20.60 2.33 -40.96
C GLY A 3 -19.46 1.76 -40.09
N ALA A 4 -19.47 1.99 -38.78
CA ALA A 4 -18.37 1.68 -37.89
C ALA A 4 -18.55 0.24 -37.41
N THR A 5 -17.59 -0.61 -37.76
CA THR A 5 -17.53 -1.99 -37.28
C THR A 5 -17.41 -1.99 -35.76
N ASP A 6 -18.02 -2.96 -35.07
CA ASP A 6 -18.04 -3.03 -33.59
C ASP A 6 -16.64 -2.87 -32.95
N TYR A 7 -15.61 -3.37 -33.63
CA TYR A 7 -14.21 -3.20 -33.24
C TYR A 7 -13.72 -1.74 -33.23
N GLN A 8 -14.17 -0.91 -34.19
CA GLN A 8 -13.86 0.51 -34.22
C GLN A 8 -14.57 1.26 -33.10
N VAL A 9 -15.82 0.89 -32.77
CA VAL A 9 -16.56 1.49 -31.65
C VAL A 9 -15.90 1.13 -30.31
N LEU A 10 -15.52 -0.14 -30.15
CA LEU A 10 -14.81 -0.61 -28.95
C LEU A 10 -13.50 0.16 -28.73
N SER A 11 -12.64 0.26 -29.75
CA SER A 11 -11.32 0.86 -29.56
C SER A 11 -11.31 2.38 -29.58
N LYS A 12 -12.13 3.03 -30.41
CA LYS A 12 -12.12 4.50 -30.55
C LYS A 12 -13.09 5.21 -29.61
N VAL A 13 -14.10 4.53 -29.08
CA VAL A 13 -15.16 5.17 -28.29
C VAL A 13 -15.23 4.61 -26.88
N MET A 14 -15.26 3.27 -26.73
CA MET A 14 -15.40 2.64 -25.41
C MET A 14 -14.08 2.64 -24.63
N LEU A 15 -12.99 2.12 -25.20
CA LEU A 15 -11.68 2.04 -24.54
C LEU A 15 -11.18 3.39 -24.02
N PRO A 16 -11.09 4.49 -24.81
CA PRO A 16 -10.60 5.77 -24.30
C PRO A 16 -11.49 6.38 -23.21
N ARG A 17 -12.79 6.04 -23.18
CA ARG A 17 -13.72 6.51 -22.16
C ARG A 17 -13.62 5.69 -20.86
N LEU A 18 -13.30 4.40 -20.97
CA LEU A 18 -13.03 3.50 -19.84
C LEU A 18 -11.60 3.61 -19.32
N PHE A 19 -10.67 4.09 -20.14
CA PHE A 19 -9.26 4.25 -19.83
C PHE A 19 -8.97 4.95 -18.49
N PRO A 20 -9.59 6.10 -18.14
CA PRO A 20 -9.37 6.71 -16.82
C PRO A 20 -9.82 5.81 -15.66
N GLY A 21 -10.87 5.00 -15.84
CA GLY A 21 -11.32 4.02 -14.84
C GLY A 21 -10.37 2.83 -14.71
N ILE A 22 -9.84 2.35 -15.83
CA ILE A 22 -8.81 1.30 -15.86
C ILE A 22 -7.54 1.79 -15.18
N LEU A 23 -7.14 3.04 -15.41
CA LEU A 23 -5.96 3.63 -14.78
C LEU A 23 -6.14 3.74 -13.25
N ALA A 24 -7.32 4.16 -12.80
CA ALA A 24 -7.66 4.23 -11.38
C ALA A 24 -7.63 2.84 -10.72
N GLY A 25 -8.22 1.82 -11.37
CA GLY A 25 -8.15 0.43 -10.92
C GLY A 25 -6.72 -0.13 -10.92
N PHE A 26 -5.93 0.22 -11.92
CA PHE A 26 -4.51 -0.15 -12.02
C PHE A 26 -3.70 0.43 -10.85
N PHE A 27 -3.83 1.71 -10.55
CA PHE A 27 -3.12 2.32 -9.43
C PHE A 27 -3.60 1.79 -8.07
N MET A 28 -4.89 1.49 -7.92
CA MET A 28 -5.42 0.84 -6.71
C MET A 28 -4.82 -0.57 -6.52
N ALA A 29 -4.81 -1.39 -7.57
CA ALA A 29 -4.22 -2.72 -7.53
C ALA A 29 -2.71 -2.67 -7.28
N LEU A 30 -2.00 -1.70 -7.88
CA LEU A 30 -0.58 -1.44 -7.63
C LEU A 30 -0.32 -1.03 -6.17
N THR A 31 -1.13 -0.12 -5.63
CA THR A 31 -1.01 0.33 -4.23
C THR A 31 -1.21 -0.84 -3.28
N TYR A 32 -2.25 -1.66 -3.50
CA TYR A 32 -2.51 -2.85 -2.71
C TYR A 32 -1.40 -3.89 -2.84
N SER A 33 -0.89 -4.08 -4.05
CA SER A 33 0.25 -4.97 -4.30
C SER A 33 1.53 -4.47 -3.66
N LEU A 34 1.78 -3.16 -3.57
CA LEU A 34 2.98 -2.61 -2.93
C LEU A 34 2.91 -2.72 -1.41
N ASP A 35 1.72 -2.58 -0.81
CA ASP A 35 1.49 -2.84 0.63
C ASP A 35 1.78 -4.31 0.97
N ASP A 36 1.15 -5.24 0.23
CA ASP A 36 1.33 -6.68 0.42
C ASP A 36 2.71 -7.20 -0.03
N PHE A 37 3.31 -6.60 -1.07
CA PHE A 37 4.69 -6.88 -1.49
C PHE A 37 5.70 -6.39 -0.48
N THR A 38 5.48 -5.24 0.17
CA THR A 38 6.40 -4.76 1.20
C THR A 38 6.41 -5.75 2.36
N VAL A 39 5.24 -6.16 2.84
CA VAL A 39 5.11 -7.18 3.90
C VAL A 39 5.69 -8.52 3.45
N SER A 40 5.34 -9.00 2.26
CA SER A 40 5.82 -10.26 1.71
C SER A 40 7.31 -10.25 1.39
N PHE A 41 7.89 -9.15 0.95
CA PHE A 41 9.33 -8.99 0.75
C PHE A 41 10.07 -9.10 2.09
N PHE A 42 9.49 -8.54 3.15
CA PHE A 42 10.01 -8.68 4.50
C PHE A 42 9.74 -10.08 5.11
N VAL A 43 8.72 -10.83 4.67
CA VAL A 43 8.37 -12.18 5.17
C VAL A 43 8.98 -13.34 4.36
N THR A 44 9.14 -13.20 3.04
CA THR A 44 9.65 -14.19 2.07
C THR A 44 11.18 -14.14 1.94
N GLY A 45 11.89 -13.55 2.91
CA GLY A 45 13.35 -13.48 2.97
C GLY A 45 14.08 -14.83 2.99
N THR A 46 13.36 -15.97 2.93
CA THR A 46 13.92 -17.32 2.88
C THR A 46 13.12 -18.23 1.94
N GLY A 47 13.70 -18.57 0.78
CA GLY A 47 13.55 -19.92 0.23
C GLY A 47 12.91 -20.05 -1.15
N PHE A 48 13.59 -19.61 -2.22
CA PHE A 48 13.48 -20.28 -3.52
C PHE A 48 14.83 -20.26 -4.25
N SER A 49 15.48 -21.41 -4.23
CA SER A 49 16.68 -21.75 -4.99
C SER A 49 16.36 -21.91 -6.47
N VAL A 50 16.47 -20.81 -7.22
CA VAL A 50 16.75 -20.76 -8.66
C VAL A 50 17.74 -19.61 -8.87
N LEU A 51 18.49 -19.60 -9.98
CA LEU A 51 19.58 -18.68 -10.42
C LEU A 51 19.73 -17.31 -9.70
N SER A 52 18.63 -16.66 -9.32
CA SER A 52 18.53 -15.53 -8.39
C SER A 52 19.36 -15.66 -7.09
N VAL A 53 19.47 -16.85 -6.49
CA VAL A 53 20.18 -17.02 -5.20
C VAL A 53 21.69 -16.79 -5.31
N GLU A 54 22.31 -17.08 -6.45
CA GLU A 54 23.75 -16.89 -6.65
C GLU A 54 24.11 -15.40 -6.88
N VAL A 55 23.29 -14.69 -7.66
CA VAL A 55 23.38 -13.23 -7.81
C VAL A 55 23.13 -12.54 -6.48
N TYR A 56 22.15 -13.04 -5.71
CA TYR A 56 21.88 -12.56 -4.37
C TYR A 56 23.03 -12.84 -3.41
N ALA A 57 23.66 -14.03 -3.43
CA ALA A 57 24.79 -14.34 -2.57
C ALA A 57 26.01 -13.43 -2.80
N MET A 58 26.26 -13.01 -4.05
CA MET A 58 27.28 -12.01 -4.37
C MET A 58 26.91 -10.61 -3.85
N ALA A 59 25.63 -10.21 -3.91
CA ALA A 59 25.14 -8.96 -3.32
C ALA A 59 25.06 -8.99 -1.77
N ARG A 60 24.81 -10.16 -1.19
CA ARG A 60 24.51 -10.39 0.24
C ARG A 60 25.75 -10.57 1.11
N LYS A 61 26.97 -10.54 0.55
CA LYS A 61 28.20 -10.46 1.37
C LYS A 61 28.22 -9.24 2.31
N GLY A 62 27.27 -8.30 2.16
CA GLY A 62 27.04 -7.17 3.08
C GLY A 62 25.72 -7.15 3.87
N ILE A 63 24.84 -8.17 3.81
CA ILE A 63 23.48 -8.03 4.37
C ILE A 63 23.29 -8.92 5.62
N SER A 64 23.31 -8.27 6.79
CA SER A 64 22.55 -8.77 7.97
C SER A 64 22.23 -7.71 9.05
N MET A 65 22.90 -6.55 9.09
CA MET A 65 22.61 -5.50 10.10
C MET A 65 21.73 -4.35 9.59
N GLU A 66 21.91 -3.90 8.34
CA GLU A 66 21.21 -2.72 7.81
C GLU A 66 19.71 -2.97 7.60
N ILE A 67 19.34 -4.13 7.07
CA ILE A 67 17.92 -4.48 6.85
C ILE A 67 17.18 -4.62 8.18
N ASN A 68 17.81 -5.24 9.20
CA ASN A 68 17.18 -5.39 10.52
C ASN A 68 16.99 -4.02 11.22
N ALA A 69 17.94 -3.10 11.05
CA ALA A 69 17.82 -1.73 11.56
C ALA A 69 16.66 -0.97 10.91
N ILE A 70 16.50 -1.08 9.59
CA ILE A 70 15.41 -0.43 8.84
C ILE A 70 14.06 -1.00 9.27
N SER A 71 13.91 -2.31 9.39
CA SER A 71 12.67 -2.95 9.85
C SER A 71 12.30 -2.53 11.28
N THR A 72 13.28 -2.45 12.18
CA THR A 72 13.06 -2.00 13.56
C THR A 72 12.64 -0.53 13.62
N LEU A 73 13.26 0.33 12.81
CA LEU A 73 12.92 1.75 12.75
C LEU A 73 11.48 1.96 12.23
N LEU A 74 11.10 1.28 11.15
CA LEU A 74 9.74 1.33 10.61
C LEU A 74 8.70 0.84 11.62
N PHE A 75 9.01 -0.25 12.32
CA PHE A 75 8.15 -0.79 13.36
C PHE A 75 7.88 0.23 14.48
N VAL A 76 8.92 0.93 14.94
CA VAL A 76 8.79 1.98 15.96
C VAL A 76 7.94 3.15 15.46
N ILE A 77 8.15 3.60 14.23
CA ILE A 77 7.37 4.71 13.64
C ILE A 77 5.89 4.37 13.59
N ILE A 78 5.53 3.15 13.17
CA ILE A 78 4.14 2.70 13.09
C ILE A 78 3.51 2.64 14.49
N ILE A 79 4.21 2.08 15.48
CA ILE A 79 3.72 2.02 16.86
C ILE A 79 3.44 3.42 17.40
N VAL A 80 4.37 4.36 17.20
CA VAL A 80 4.20 5.75 17.66
C VAL A 80 2.99 6.39 16.97
N GLY A 81 2.83 6.18 15.65
CA GLY A 81 1.68 6.67 14.90
C GLY A 81 0.34 6.14 15.42
N VAL A 82 0.25 4.83 15.69
CA VAL A 82 -0.96 4.17 16.22
C VAL A 82 -1.29 4.68 17.62
N ILE A 83 -0.30 4.77 18.50
CA ILE A 83 -0.50 5.28 19.86
C ILE A 83 -0.92 6.75 19.83
N GLY A 84 -0.26 7.58 19.01
CA GLY A 84 -0.63 8.98 18.82
C GLY A 84 -2.06 9.13 18.32
N TYR A 85 -2.44 8.37 17.30
CA TYR A 85 -3.81 8.33 16.79
C TYR A 85 -4.81 7.92 17.88
N TYR A 86 -4.52 6.86 18.64
CA TYR A 86 -5.37 6.40 19.74
C TYR A 86 -5.55 7.47 20.83
N ILE A 87 -4.49 8.19 21.21
CA ILE A 87 -4.55 9.27 22.19
C ILE A 87 -5.40 10.44 21.67
N VAL A 88 -5.18 10.87 20.43
CA VAL A 88 -5.97 11.94 19.79
C VAL A 88 -7.45 11.54 19.75
N GLN A 89 -7.76 10.32 19.29
CA GLN A 89 -9.11 9.76 19.29
C GLN A 89 -9.74 9.75 20.68
N ASN A 90 -8.99 9.35 21.71
CA ASN A 90 -9.48 9.31 23.09
C ASN A 90 -9.76 10.72 23.65
N ILE A 91 -8.92 11.72 23.34
CA ILE A 91 -9.12 13.12 23.77
C ILE A 91 -10.30 13.76 23.02
N VAL A 92 -10.38 13.56 21.71
CA VAL A 92 -11.46 14.09 20.86
C VAL A 92 -12.80 13.50 21.30
N THR A 93 -12.88 12.19 21.50
CA THR A 93 -14.10 11.50 21.96
C THR A 93 -14.51 11.95 23.36
N ARG A 94 -13.56 12.19 24.28
CA ARG A 94 -13.85 12.73 25.63
C ARG A 94 -14.50 14.11 25.60
N ASN A 95 -14.17 14.96 24.63
CA ASN A 95 -14.70 16.33 24.56
C ASN A 95 -16.16 16.41 24.07
N HIS A 96 -16.68 15.37 23.42
CA HIS A 96 -18.09 15.34 23.01
C HIS A 96 -19.09 15.16 24.16
N HIS A 97 -18.66 14.63 25.32
CA HIS A 97 -19.56 14.41 26.46
C HIS A 97 -19.74 15.63 27.38
N ARG A 98 -18.92 16.69 27.26
CA ARG A 98 -18.99 17.85 28.18
C ARG A 98 -19.88 19.00 27.70
N LYS A 99 -20.39 18.97 26.45
CA LYS A 99 -21.20 20.05 25.87
C LYS A 99 -22.72 19.91 26.03
N ARG A 100 -23.25 18.83 26.64
CA ARG A 100 -24.71 18.62 26.83
C ARG A 100 -25.24 18.98 28.22
N GLY A 101 -24.40 19.55 29.10
CA GLY A 101 -24.75 19.89 30.48
C GLY A 101 -24.86 21.39 30.78
N MET A 102 -24.93 22.25 29.77
CA MET A 102 -25.05 23.72 29.95
C MET A 102 -26.30 24.30 29.25
N GLU A 103 -27.28 23.46 28.94
CA GLU A 103 -28.57 23.86 28.34
C GLU A 103 -29.76 23.31 29.14
N SER A 104 -29.64 23.26 30.47
CA SER A 104 -30.73 22.91 31.39
C SER A 104 -30.85 23.93 32.51
#